data_AF-A0A7S3PBA9-F1
#
_entry.id   AF-A0A7S3PBA9-F1
#
_cell.length_a   1.000
_cell.length_b   1.000
_cell.length_c   1.000
_cell.angle_alpha   90.00
_cell.angle_beta   90.00
_cell.angle_gamma   90.00
#
_symmetry.space_group_name_H-M   'P 1'
#
loop_
_entity.id
_entity.type
_entity.pdbx_description
1 polymer ?
#
loop_
_entity_poly.entity_id
_entity_poly.type
_entity_poly.pdbx_seq_one_letter_code
_entity_poly.pdbx_strand_id
1 'polypeptide(L)'
;YKSNRFGKDCETPCWTTFFGGVPDYEPYQPVPAWLQPLVDQVSRDLGVPFNAFLLRLYFDGEDEIAWHTDGRTFLGPTPVITSLSFGAPATFQMRRMTNVWPCLNKSGDDGIDRNTPQRDFLVKDGDML
;
A
#
# COMPACT_ATOMS: atom_id res chain seq x y z
N TYR A 1 -4.53 9.53 -13.17
CA TYR A 1 -3.14 10.05 -13.22
C TYR A 1 -2.42 9.48 -14.44
N LYS A 2 -1.45 10.21 -15.00
CA LYS A 2 -0.64 9.72 -16.12
C LYS A 2 0.39 8.70 -15.61
N SER A 3 0.27 7.45 -16.02
CA SER A 3 1.18 6.41 -15.58
C SER A 3 2.40 6.34 -16.49
N ASN A 4 3.58 6.71 -15.99
CA ASN A 4 4.85 6.46 -16.70
C ASN A 4 5.10 4.97 -16.96
N ARG A 5 4.49 4.08 -16.16
CA ARG A 5 4.57 2.62 -16.31
C ARG A 5 3.74 2.10 -17.49
N PHE A 6 2.57 2.69 -17.74
CA PHE A 6 1.65 2.20 -18.77
C PHE A 6 1.60 3.11 -20.02
N GLY A 7 2.27 4.26 -20.00
CA GLY A 7 2.28 5.22 -21.11
C GLY A 7 0.90 5.82 -21.41
N LYS A 8 -0.09 5.64 -20.52
CA LYS A 8 -1.47 6.08 -20.67
C LYS A 8 -1.99 6.68 -19.37
N ASP A 9 -3.10 7.39 -19.48
CA ASP A 9 -3.87 7.79 -18.31
C ASP A 9 -4.49 6.56 -17.66
N CYS A 10 -4.35 6.49 -16.34
CA CYS A 10 -4.88 5.42 -15.53
C CYS A 10 -5.74 6.03 -14.43
N GLU A 11 -6.87 5.40 -14.18
CA GLU A 11 -7.68 5.65 -12.99
C GLU A 11 -7.35 4.55 -11.98
N THR A 12 -7.10 4.94 -10.74
CA THR A 12 -7.23 4.00 -9.63
C THR A 12 -8.66 4.17 -9.15
N PRO A 13 -9.49 3.11 -9.14
CA PRO A 13 -10.86 3.19 -8.67
C PRO A 13 -10.85 3.19 -7.13
N CYS A 14 -10.17 4.17 -6.54
CA CYS A 14 -10.23 4.51 -5.13
C CYS A 14 -9.60 5.91 -4.95
N TRP A 15 -10.18 6.72 -4.06
CA TRP A 15 -9.57 7.99 -3.69
C TRP A 15 -8.31 7.74 -2.90
N THR A 16 -7.22 8.43 -3.26
CA THR A 16 -5.92 8.22 -2.65
C THR A 16 -5.29 9.56 -2.29
N THR A 17 -4.76 9.65 -1.07
CA THR A 17 -3.87 10.75 -0.67
C THR A 17 -2.66 10.19 0.07
N PHE A 18 -1.55 10.93 0.03
CA PHE A 18 -0.29 10.54 0.64
C PHE A 18 0.27 11.67 1.49
N PHE A 19 0.74 11.32 2.70
CA PHE A 19 1.38 12.24 3.64
C PHE A 19 2.69 11.66 4.17
N GLY A 20 3.58 12.55 4.57
CA GLY A 20 4.88 12.21 5.12
C GLY A 20 5.84 11.64 4.09
N GLY A 21 6.72 10.75 4.54
CA GLY A 21 7.84 10.23 3.78
C GLY A 21 9.07 11.13 3.89
N VAL A 22 9.94 11.01 2.90
CA VAL A 22 11.16 11.82 2.79
C VAL A 22 10.82 13.10 2.01
N PRO A 23 11.04 14.30 2.56
CA PRO A 23 10.68 15.58 1.92
C PRO A 23 11.24 15.77 0.50
N ASP A 24 12.35 15.13 0.17
CA ASP A 24 13.00 15.20 -1.14
C ASP A 24 12.27 14.39 -2.24
N TYR A 25 11.25 13.60 -1.88
CA TYR A 25 10.47 12.80 -2.82
C TYR A 25 9.08 13.37 -3.05
N GLU A 26 8.78 13.71 -4.30
CA GLU A 26 7.48 14.23 -4.71
C GLU A 26 6.47 13.13 -5.07
N PRO A 27 5.17 13.30 -4.78
CA PRO A 27 4.59 14.43 -4.04
C PRO A 27 4.83 14.33 -2.54
N TYR A 28 5.41 15.36 -1.93
CA TYR A 28 5.54 15.46 -0.47
C TYR A 28 4.43 16.34 0.12
N GLN A 29 3.75 15.81 1.13
CA GLN A 29 2.82 16.59 1.96
C GLN A 29 3.12 16.28 3.42
N PRO A 30 3.28 17.28 4.31
CA PRO A 30 3.54 17.01 5.72
C PRO A 30 2.36 16.25 6.34
N VAL A 31 2.65 15.44 7.37
CA VAL A 31 1.60 14.77 8.15
C VAL A 31 0.74 15.84 8.81
N PRO A 32 -0.57 15.87 8.53
CA PRO A 32 -1.43 16.90 9.10
C PRO A 32 -1.69 16.64 10.59
N ALA A 33 -1.88 17.71 11.36
CA ALA A 33 -2.03 17.63 12.82
C ALA A 33 -3.20 16.73 13.27
N TRP A 34 -4.26 16.60 12.45
CA TRP A 34 -5.40 15.73 12.75
C TRP A 34 -5.07 14.24 12.62
N LEU A 35 -4.06 13.86 11.83
CA LEU A 35 -3.63 12.48 11.63
C LEU A 35 -2.60 12.05 12.68
N GLN A 36 -1.83 13.00 13.22
CA GLN A 36 -0.75 12.75 14.17
C GLN A 36 -1.14 11.89 15.39
N PRO A 37 -2.31 12.05 16.02
CA PRO A 37 -2.69 11.20 17.17
C PRO A 37 -2.76 9.71 16.82
N LEU A 38 -3.25 9.38 15.62
CA LEU A 38 -3.32 8.01 15.13
C LEU A 38 -1.91 7.47 14.85
N VAL A 39 -1.06 8.27 14.21
CA VAL A 39 0.35 7.92 13.96
C VAL A 39 1.05 7.58 15.26
N ASP A 40 0.93 8.45 16.27
CA ASP A 40 1.58 8.27 17.56
C ASP A 40 1.07 7.01 18.28
N GLN A 41 -0.23 6.72 18.18
CA GLN A 41 -0.80 5.52 18.77
C GLN A 41 -0.25 4.26 18.11
N VAL A 42 -0.34 4.17 16.78
CA VAL A 42 0.14 3.00 16.03
C VAL A 42 1.64 2.77 16.24
N SER A 43 2.42 3.85 16.23
CA SER A 43 3.86 3.76 16.49
C SER A 43 4.19 3.27 17.88
N ARG A 44 3.41 3.67 18.90
CA ARG A 44 3.57 3.15 20.27
C ARG A 44 3.18 1.68 20.36
N ASP A 45 2.04 1.30 19.78
CA ASP A 45 1.49 -0.05 19.89
C ASP A 45 2.38 -1.10 19.18
N LEU A 46 2.98 -0.72 18.05
CA LEU A 46 3.89 -1.58 17.28
C LEU A 46 5.37 -1.44 17.66
N GLY A 47 5.72 -0.43 18.47
CA GLY A 47 7.11 -0.14 18.84
C GLY A 47 8.00 0.30 17.66
N VAL A 48 7.40 0.81 16.58
CA VAL A 48 8.11 1.23 15.37
C VAL A 48 7.64 2.62 14.95
N PRO A 49 8.55 3.57 14.65
CA PRO A 49 8.15 4.87 14.13
C PRO A 49 7.65 4.75 12.68
N PHE A 50 6.47 5.32 12.40
CA PHE A 50 5.95 5.46 11.04
C PHE A 50 6.09 6.91 10.59
N ASN A 51 6.49 7.12 9.34
CA ASN A 51 6.73 8.45 8.79
C ASN A 51 6.02 8.72 7.47
N ALA A 52 5.41 7.71 6.83
CA ALA A 52 4.75 7.80 5.53
C ALA A 52 3.37 7.15 5.60
N PHE A 53 2.36 7.80 5.04
CA PHE A 53 0.96 7.42 5.19
C PHE A 53 0.25 7.50 3.85
N LEU A 54 -0.26 6.37 3.40
CA LEU A 54 -1.10 6.26 2.21
C LEU A 54 -2.53 6.02 2.66
N LEU A 55 -3.41 6.99 2.46
CA LEU A 55 -4.83 6.85 2.76
C LEU A 55 -5.56 6.46 1.49
N ARG A 56 -6.38 5.43 1.59
CA ARG A 56 -7.25 4.94 0.53
C ARG A 56 -8.70 4.98 1.01
N LEU A 57 -9.57 5.56 0.20
CA LEU A 57 -11.00 5.53 0.40
C LEU A 57 -11.62 4.77 -0.77
N TYR A 58 -12.22 3.63 -0.42
CA TYR A 58 -13.06 2.82 -1.28
C TYR A 58 -14.50 3.26 -1.01
N PHE A 59 -15.15 3.87 -2.00
CA PHE A 59 -16.46 4.49 -1.85
C PHE A 59 -17.57 3.45 -1.69
N ASP A 60 -17.47 2.37 -2.47
CA ASP A 60 -18.37 1.22 -2.44
C ASP A 60 -17.61 -0.07 -2.75
N GLY A 61 -18.33 -1.17 -2.94
CA GLY A 61 -17.75 -2.49 -3.24
C GLY A 61 -17.22 -2.65 -4.67
N GLU A 62 -17.34 -1.64 -5.52
CA GLU A 62 -16.81 -1.64 -6.89
C GLU A 62 -15.42 -1.01 -6.97
N ASP A 63 -15.01 -0.26 -5.94
CA ASP A 63 -13.67 0.29 -5.82
C ASP A 63 -12.67 -0.82 -5.42
N GLU A 64 -11.62 -1.01 -6.22
CA GLU A 64 -10.59 -2.02 -5.97
C GLU A 64 -9.18 -1.50 -6.27
N ILE A 65 -8.17 -2.24 -5.81
CA ILE A 65 -6.80 -2.02 -6.24
C ILE A 65 -6.24 -3.26 -6.90
N ALA A 66 -5.74 -3.09 -8.12
CA ALA A 66 -5.06 -4.15 -8.83
C ALA A 66 -3.84 -4.66 -8.05
N TRP A 67 -3.50 -5.93 -8.28
CA TRP A 67 -2.31 -6.58 -7.73
C TRP A 67 -1.05 -5.72 -7.90
N HIS A 68 -0.37 -5.46 -6.79
CA HIS A 68 0.85 -4.68 -6.74
C HIS A 68 1.73 -5.10 -5.56
N THR A 69 2.97 -4.60 -5.57
CA THR A 69 3.86 -4.61 -4.40
C THR A 69 4.11 -3.17 -3.97
N ASP A 70 4.34 -2.97 -2.68
CA ASP A 70 4.81 -1.70 -2.14
C ASP A 70 6.31 -1.53 -2.41
N GLY A 71 6.64 -1.20 -3.66
CA GLY A 71 8.01 -1.10 -4.17
C GLY A 71 8.49 0.34 -4.40
N ARG A 72 7.98 1.32 -3.63
CA ARG A 72 8.42 2.70 -3.81
C ARG A 72 9.84 2.88 -3.30
N THR A 73 10.72 3.42 -4.14
CA THR A 73 12.16 3.53 -3.86
C THR A 73 12.48 4.29 -2.57
N PHE A 74 11.65 5.25 -2.17
CA PHE A 74 11.84 6.02 -0.93
C PHE A 74 11.58 5.22 0.36
N LEU A 75 10.94 4.04 0.28
CA LEU A 75 10.66 3.20 1.44
C LEU A 75 11.89 2.40 1.92
N GLY A 76 12.95 2.38 1.12
CA GLY A 76 14.13 1.55 1.39
C GLY A 76 13.90 0.06 1.10
N PRO A 77 14.90 -0.80 1.40
CA PRO A 77 14.90 -2.19 0.96
C PRO A 77 13.99 -3.12 1.78
N THR A 78 13.75 -2.80 3.06
CA THR A 78 12.96 -3.63 3.98
C THR A 78 12.04 -2.73 4.83
N PRO A 79 11.04 -2.08 4.21
CA PRO A 79 10.12 -1.23 4.95
C PRO A 79 9.23 -2.04 5.89
N VAL A 80 8.93 -1.47 7.05
CA VAL A 80 7.84 -1.95 7.91
C VAL A 80 6.57 -1.25 7.44
N ILE A 81 5.56 -2.04 7.07
CA ILE A 81 4.26 -1.57 6.60
C ILE A 81 3.21 -2.16 7.52
N THR A 82 2.25 -1.34 7.94
CA THR A 82 1.04 -1.76 8.62
C THR A 82 -0.16 -1.17 7.91
N SER A 83 -1.29 -1.88 7.93
CA SER A 83 -2.54 -1.44 7.31
C SER A 83 -3.64 -1.36 8.36
N LEU A 84 -4.30 -0.19 8.45
CA LEU A 84 -5.48 0.01 9.28
C LEU A 84 -6.72 0.13 8.40
N SER A 85 -7.78 -0.59 8.76
CA SER A 85 -9.05 -0.57 8.04
C SER A 85 -10.17 0.04 8.88
N PHE A 86 -11.00 0.87 8.25
CA PHE A 86 -12.14 1.54 8.89
C PHE A 86 -13.38 1.41 8.02
N GLY A 87 -14.55 1.26 8.64
CA GLY A 87 -15.84 1.18 7.96
C GLY A 87 -16.22 -0.23 7.50
N ALA A 88 -16.65 -0.34 6.24
CA ALA A 88 -17.21 -1.58 5.71
C ALA A 88 -16.14 -2.69 5.63
N PRO A 89 -16.49 -3.96 5.91
CA PRO A 89 -15.55 -5.06 5.74
C PRO A 89 -15.09 -5.21 4.29
N ALA A 90 -13.82 -5.55 4.12
CA ALA A 90 -13.21 -5.78 2.81
C ALA A 90 -12.30 -7.01 2.83
N THR A 91 -12.05 -7.57 1.64
CA THR A 91 -11.10 -8.69 1.49
C THR A 91 -9.73 -8.15 1.10
N PHE A 92 -8.74 -8.31 1.98
CA PHE A 92 -7.35 -8.04 1.69
C PHE A 92 -6.66 -9.32 1.19
N GLN A 93 -6.26 -9.34 -0.07
CA GLN A 93 -5.69 -10.53 -0.72
C GLN A 93 -4.17 -10.41 -0.83
N MET A 94 -3.46 -11.46 -0.42
CA MET A 94 -2.00 -11.56 -0.53
C MET A 94 -1.61 -12.76 -1.37
N ARG A 95 -0.67 -12.53 -2.29
CA ARG A 95 -0.09 -13.58 -3.14
C ARG A 95 1.42 -13.51 -3.08
N ARG A 96 2.05 -14.67 -2.91
CA ARG A 96 3.52 -14.77 -2.85
C ARG A 96 4.12 -14.52 -4.23
N MET A 97 5.19 -13.75 -4.27
CA MET A 97 6.05 -13.60 -5.44
C MET A 97 7.34 -14.40 -5.25
N THR A 98 7.84 -15.00 -6.32
CA THR A 98 9.15 -15.64 -6.36
C THR A 98 10.28 -14.63 -6.60
N ASN A 99 9.94 -13.47 -7.18
CA ASN A 99 10.89 -12.42 -7.57
C ASN A 99 10.28 -11.04 -7.26
N VAL A 100 11.12 -10.04 -6.96
CA VAL A 100 10.65 -8.65 -6.79
C VAL A 100 10.32 -8.05 -8.16
N TRP A 101 9.16 -7.40 -8.30
CA TRP A 101 8.79 -6.71 -9.54
C TRP A 101 9.43 -5.31 -9.63
N PRO A 102 9.95 -4.88 -10.80
CA PRO A 102 9.97 -5.59 -12.07
C PRO A 102 10.98 -6.75 -12.03
N CYS A 103 10.59 -7.89 -12.59
CA CYS A 103 11.44 -9.07 -12.68
C CYS A 103 12.80 -8.67 -13.29
N LEU A 104 13.87 -8.78 -12.48
CA LEU A 104 15.24 -8.50 -12.93
C LEU A 104 15.65 -9.44 -14.08
N ASN A 105 15.02 -10.62 -14.12
CA ASN A 105 15.17 -11.59 -15.19
C ASN A 105 14.12 -11.29 -16.26
N LYS A 106 14.57 -10.89 -17.46
CA LYS A 106 13.74 -10.62 -18.65
C LYS A 106 13.06 -11.88 -19.23
N SER A 107 12.83 -12.91 -18.42
CA SER A 107 12.40 -14.25 -18.85
C SER A 107 10.92 -14.35 -19.24
N GLY A 108 10.16 -13.26 -19.21
CA GLY A 108 8.70 -13.30 -19.43
C GLY A 108 7.92 -13.96 -18.29
N ASP A 109 8.60 -14.36 -17.22
CA ASP A 109 8.01 -14.82 -15.97
C ASP A 109 7.42 -13.60 -15.22
N ASP A 110 6.14 -13.70 -14.83
CA ASP A 110 5.45 -12.67 -14.06
C ASP A 110 5.87 -12.64 -12.58
N GLY A 111 6.70 -13.60 -12.16
CA GLY A 111 7.26 -13.68 -10.81
C GLY A 111 6.24 -14.09 -9.76
N ILE A 112 5.09 -14.62 -10.19
CA ILE A 112 4.00 -15.02 -9.30
C ILE A 112 4.17 -16.50 -8.91
N ASP A 113 4.29 -16.76 -7.60
CA ASP A 113 4.27 -18.12 -7.07
C ASP A 113 2.83 -18.67 -7.14
N ARG A 114 2.63 -19.66 -8.03
CA ARG A 114 1.36 -20.38 -8.19
C ARG A 114 1.25 -21.62 -7.30
N ASN A 115 2.34 -22.05 -6.67
CA ASN A 115 2.37 -23.21 -5.79
C ASN A 115 2.01 -22.85 -4.35
N THR A 116 2.33 -21.63 -3.92
CA THR A 116 1.87 -21.10 -2.63
C THR A 116 0.43 -20.56 -2.78
N PRO A 117 -0.55 -21.07 -1.99
CA PRO A 117 -1.92 -20.56 -2.06
C PRO A 117 -2.01 -19.06 -1.73
N GLN A 118 -2.94 -18.39 -2.40
CA GLN A 118 -3.36 -17.05 -2.03
C GLN A 118 -3.90 -17.04 -0.60
N ARG A 119 -3.63 -15.96 0.13
CA ARG A 119 -4.20 -15.71 1.45
C ARG A 119 -5.18 -14.56 1.38
N ASP A 120 -6.36 -14.79 1.92
CA ASP A 120 -7.42 -13.80 2.00
C ASP A 120 -7.66 -13.46 3.46
N PHE A 121 -7.62 -12.17 3.78
CA PHE A 121 -7.90 -11.64 5.11
C PHE A 121 -9.18 -10.82 5.01
N LEU A 122 -10.19 -11.17 5.82
CA LEU A 122 -11.33 -10.30 6.01
C LEU A 122 -10.92 -9.21 7.01
N VAL A 123 -10.80 -7.98 6.54
CA VAL A 123 -10.55 -6.81 7.39
C VAL A 123 -11.86 -6.09 7.67
N LYS A 124 -12.05 -5.66 8.91
CA LYS A 124 -13.24 -4.95 9.40
C LYS A 124 -12.83 -3.62 10.01
N ASP A 125 -13.83 -2.85 10.42
CA ASP A 125 -13.63 -1.62 11.17
C ASP A 125 -12.71 -1.81 12.39
N GLY A 126 -11.62 -1.06 12.43
CA GLY A 126 -10.62 -1.10 13.50
C GLY A 126 -9.56 -2.20 13.36
N ASP A 127 -9.63 -3.05 12.34
CA ASP A 127 -8.63 -4.10 12.15
C ASP A 127 -7.29 -3.52 11.69
N MET A 128 -6.21 -4.10 12.22
CA MET A 128 -4.82 -3.80 11.87
C MET A 128 -4.13 -5.07 11.36
N LEU A 129 -3.53 -4.99 10.17
CA LEU A 129 -2.68 -6.03 9.58
C LEU A 129 -1.20 -5.63 9.62
#